data_AF-A0A9W9PN46-F1
#
_entry.id   AF-A0A9W9PN46-F1
#
_cell.length_a   1.000
_cell.length_b   1.000
_cell.length_c   1.000
_cell.angle_alpha   90.00
_cell.angle_beta   90.00
_cell.angle_gamma   90.00
#
_symmetry.space_group_name_H-M   'P 1'
#
loop_
_entity.id
_entity.type
_entity.pdbx_description
1 polymer ?
#
loop_
_entity_poly.entity_id
_entity_poly.type
_entity_poly.pdbx_seq_one_letter_code
_entity_poly.pdbx_strand_id
1 'polypeptide(L)'
;MTDPDFCIDAMCAAHSHWATMLSDQAISNVAESLHKYRLAPDEPSPAFGTFSAMKKIYSISRILDHIPYTLLYVSSGWMTSKKDTETSLADLTKRLQHDPQRSRRTLTYAAQVFRRVRNQKWLEACDPLYVLLSTLYIWFYRRIFETSPDPDSGMWPPLKIDDESLDETDWVQWVETGDKRRAHMAGIGFLYGKNNGHRILKEAIRILSSGQGWQHFAHAVAGSLQRILSGLAPSFKDT
;
A
#
# COMPACT_ATOMS: atom_id res chain seq x y z
N MET A 1 56.26 -14.44 -24.22
CA MET A 1 55.46 -13.20 -24.24
C MET A 1 54.08 -13.59 -23.75
N THR A 2 53.91 -13.60 -22.43
CA THR A 2 52.67 -14.00 -21.74
C THR A 2 51.84 -12.76 -21.52
N ASP A 3 50.65 -12.74 -22.10
CA ASP A 3 49.76 -11.59 -22.18
C ASP A 3 49.14 -11.28 -20.80
N PRO A 4 49.45 -10.14 -20.16
CA PRO A 4 48.95 -9.80 -18.82
C PRO A 4 47.42 -9.61 -18.78
N ASP A 5 46.77 -9.35 -19.92
CA ASP A 5 45.33 -9.15 -20.00
C ASP A 5 44.54 -10.46 -19.81
N PHE A 6 45.11 -11.61 -20.20
CA PHE A 6 44.48 -12.93 -20.02
C PHE A 6 44.34 -13.33 -18.55
N CYS A 7 45.24 -12.85 -17.68
CA CYS A 7 45.21 -13.14 -16.25
C CYS A 7 44.10 -12.34 -15.55
N ILE A 8 43.86 -11.10 -15.98
CA ILE A 8 42.84 -10.21 -15.39
C ILE A 8 41.43 -10.69 -15.76
N ASP A 9 41.23 -11.11 -17.02
CA ASP A 9 39.93 -11.63 -17.47
C ASP A 9 39.53 -12.94 -16.76
N ALA A 10 40.50 -13.83 -16.52
CA ALA A 10 40.27 -15.06 -15.75
C ALA A 10 39.92 -14.77 -14.28
N MET A 11 40.56 -13.76 -13.66
CA MET A 11 40.26 -13.35 -12.28
C MET A 11 38.87 -12.69 -12.17
N CYS A 12 38.48 -11.86 -13.15
CA CYS A 12 37.16 -11.24 -13.20
C CYS A 12 36.04 -12.28 -13.42
N ALA A 13 36.26 -13.27 -14.29
CA ALA A 13 35.32 -14.36 -14.53
C ALA A 13 35.13 -15.24 -13.28
N ALA A 14 36.21 -15.54 -12.56
CA ALA A 14 36.14 -16.25 -11.29
C ALA A 14 35.36 -15.43 -10.26
N HIS A 15 35.68 -14.14 -10.09
CA HIS A 15 35.00 -13.29 -9.11
C HIS A 15 33.49 -13.15 -9.39
N SER A 16 33.11 -13.06 -10.67
CA SER A 16 31.70 -13.06 -11.12
C SER A 16 30.99 -14.38 -10.80
N HIS A 17 31.64 -15.52 -11.05
CA HIS A 17 31.09 -16.84 -10.74
C HIS A 17 30.89 -17.05 -9.23
N TRP A 18 31.85 -16.61 -8.41
CA TRP A 18 31.74 -16.65 -6.95
C TRP A 18 30.62 -15.73 -6.42
N ALA A 19 30.44 -14.55 -7.01
CA ALA A 19 29.34 -13.64 -6.64
C ALA A 19 27.97 -14.25 -6.96
N THR A 20 27.82 -14.91 -8.12
CA THR A 20 26.58 -15.61 -8.50
C THR A 20 26.30 -16.78 -7.55
N MET A 21 27.30 -17.61 -7.24
CA MET A 21 27.16 -18.71 -6.27
C MET A 21 26.74 -18.23 -4.87
N LEU A 22 27.32 -17.13 -4.39
CA LEU A 22 26.96 -16.56 -3.09
C LEU A 22 25.53 -15.99 -3.10
N SER A 23 25.08 -15.43 -4.24
CA SER A 23 23.70 -14.97 -4.41
C SER A 23 22.71 -16.14 -4.43
N ASP A 24 23.05 -17.24 -5.11
CA ASP A 24 22.21 -18.43 -5.21
C ASP A 24 22.13 -19.14 -3.86
N GLN A 25 23.24 -19.20 -3.12
CA GLN A 25 23.26 -19.75 -1.76
C GLN A 25 22.45 -18.87 -0.79
N ALA A 26 22.52 -17.54 -0.91
CA ALA A 26 21.72 -16.64 -0.09
C ALA A 26 20.21 -16.80 -0.38
N ILE A 27 19.83 -16.94 -1.66
CA ILE A 27 18.45 -17.21 -2.07
C ILE A 27 17.99 -18.57 -1.55
N SER A 28 18.83 -19.60 -1.64
CA SER A 28 18.54 -20.94 -1.11
C SER A 28 18.35 -20.92 0.41
N ASN A 29 19.24 -20.24 1.15
CA ASN A 29 19.14 -20.11 2.61
C ASN A 29 17.88 -19.33 3.05
N VAL A 30 17.47 -18.33 2.26
CA VAL A 30 16.20 -17.61 2.48
C VAL A 30 15.02 -18.52 2.19
N ALA A 31 15.04 -19.30 1.11
CA ALA A 31 13.99 -20.27 0.78
C ALA A 31 13.86 -21.36 1.84
N GLU A 32 14.99 -21.85 2.37
CA GLU A 32 15.05 -22.86 3.43
C GLU A 32 14.58 -22.29 4.78
N SER A 33 14.93 -21.03 5.08
CA SER A 33 14.40 -20.29 6.23
C SER A 33 12.89 -20.08 6.12
N LEU A 34 12.38 -19.75 4.93
CA LEU A 34 10.95 -19.65 4.65
C LEU A 34 10.24 -21.01 4.78
N HIS A 35 10.92 -22.11 4.42
CA HIS A 35 10.40 -23.46 4.61
C HIS A 35 10.29 -23.84 6.09
N LYS A 36 11.21 -23.37 6.93
CA LYS A 36 11.20 -23.57 8.39
C LYS A 36 10.02 -22.87 9.08
N TYR A 37 9.49 -21.81 8.50
CA TYR A 37 8.29 -21.10 8.98
C TYR A 37 6.99 -21.62 8.33
N ARG A 38 6.98 -22.84 7.76
CA ARG A 38 5.76 -23.51 7.27
C ARG A 38 4.66 -23.45 8.34
N LEU A 39 3.72 -22.55 8.11
CA LEU A 39 2.43 -22.49 8.80
C LEU A 39 1.74 -23.84 8.56
N ALA A 40 1.16 -24.38 9.62
CA ALA A 40 0.39 -25.62 9.61
C ALA A 40 -0.72 -25.57 8.52
N PRO A 41 -1.14 -26.75 8.01
CA PRO A 41 -1.75 -26.86 6.70
C PRO A 41 -3.23 -26.49 6.76
N ASP A 42 -3.58 -25.45 6.03
CA ASP A 42 -4.89 -25.26 5.41
C ASP A 42 -4.63 -24.40 4.16
N GLU A 43 -3.97 -24.99 3.14
CA GLU A 43 -3.59 -24.27 1.93
C GLU A 43 -4.74 -24.19 0.91
N PRO A 44 -5.24 -22.99 0.59
CA PRO A 44 -5.52 -22.65 -0.80
C PRO A 44 -4.19 -22.71 -1.59
N SER A 45 -4.22 -23.33 -2.77
CA SER A 45 -3.03 -23.73 -3.54
C SER A 45 -1.88 -22.69 -3.55
N PRO A 46 -0.61 -23.12 -3.40
CA PRO A 46 0.53 -22.24 -3.11
C PRO A 46 0.79 -21.19 -4.21
N ALA A 47 0.32 -21.47 -5.43
CA ALA A 47 0.32 -20.53 -6.55
C ALA A 47 -0.60 -19.31 -6.29
N PHE A 48 -1.76 -19.50 -5.67
CA PHE A 48 -2.70 -18.42 -5.37
C PHE A 48 -2.18 -17.49 -4.28
N GLY A 49 -1.54 -18.03 -3.24
CA GLY A 49 -0.90 -17.24 -2.18
C GLY A 49 0.24 -16.36 -2.73
N THR A 50 1.11 -16.95 -3.53
CA THR A 50 2.24 -16.25 -4.17
C THR A 50 1.76 -15.13 -5.11
N PHE A 51 0.75 -15.40 -5.93
CA PHE A 51 0.18 -14.42 -6.85
C PHE A 51 -0.51 -13.25 -6.11
N SER A 52 -1.19 -13.54 -4.99
CA SER A 52 -1.78 -12.51 -4.12
C SER A 52 -0.71 -11.60 -3.51
N ALA A 53 0.37 -12.18 -2.97
CA ALA A 53 1.49 -11.43 -2.40
C ALA A 53 2.17 -10.53 -3.46
N MET A 54 2.42 -11.05 -4.66
CA MET A 54 2.99 -10.26 -5.77
C MET A 54 2.09 -9.08 -6.16
N LYS A 55 0.76 -9.27 -6.21
CA LYS A 55 -0.19 -8.19 -6.48
C LYS A 55 -0.18 -7.10 -5.40
N LYS A 56 -0.07 -7.49 -4.12
CA LYS A 56 0.07 -6.54 -3.01
C LYS A 56 1.38 -5.75 -3.13
N ILE A 57 2.50 -6.43 -3.36
CA ILE A 57 3.81 -5.80 -3.55
C ILE A 57 3.79 -4.84 -4.73
N TYR A 58 3.30 -5.27 -5.89
CA TYR A 58 3.18 -4.43 -7.08
C TYR A 58 2.40 -3.16 -6.77
N SER A 59 1.20 -3.30 -6.18
CA SER A 59 0.33 -2.17 -5.86
C SER A 59 1.00 -1.19 -4.88
N ILE A 60 1.67 -1.69 -3.85
CA ILE A 60 2.43 -0.87 -2.90
C ILE A 60 3.60 -0.16 -3.57
N SER A 61 4.35 -0.85 -4.43
CA SER A 61 5.42 -0.23 -5.22
C SER A 61 4.90 0.92 -6.09
N ARG A 62 3.71 0.79 -6.69
CA ARG A 62 3.07 1.88 -7.45
C ARG A 62 2.64 3.06 -6.57
N ILE A 63 2.25 2.80 -5.32
CA ILE A 63 1.97 3.88 -4.35
C ILE A 63 3.27 4.60 -3.99
N LEU A 64 4.33 3.86 -3.67
CA LEU A 64 5.62 4.41 -3.24
C LEU A 64 6.37 5.14 -4.35
N ASP A 65 6.23 4.69 -5.59
CA ASP A 65 6.74 5.36 -6.80
C ASP A 65 6.07 6.72 -7.03
N HIS A 66 4.78 6.85 -6.68
CA HIS A 66 4.07 8.11 -6.79
C HIS A 66 4.33 9.03 -5.60
N ILE A 67 4.19 8.52 -4.38
CA ILE A 67 4.33 9.25 -3.13
C ILE A 67 5.28 8.48 -2.20
N PRO A 68 6.45 9.06 -1.85
CA PRO A 68 7.36 8.46 -0.87
C PRO A 68 6.66 8.20 0.46
N TYR A 69 6.91 7.05 1.08
CA TYR A 69 6.30 6.71 2.37
C TYR A 69 6.59 7.77 3.44
N THR A 70 7.79 8.36 3.43
CA THR A 70 8.20 9.42 4.36
C THR A 70 7.25 10.61 4.29
N LEU A 71 6.79 10.97 3.09
CA LEU A 71 5.85 12.06 2.89
C LEU A 71 4.48 11.74 3.50
N LEU A 72 3.98 10.50 3.37
CA LEU A 72 2.74 10.08 4.01
C LEU A 72 2.85 10.11 5.55
N TYR A 73 3.97 9.62 6.08
CA TYR A 73 4.19 9.53 7.52
C TYR A 73 4.34 10.91 8.15
N VAL A 74 5.22 11.76 7.61
CA VAL A 74 5.45 13.12 8.14
C VAL A 74 4.17 13.95 8.02
N SER A 75 3.45 13.87 6.90
CA SER A 75 2.16 14.58 6.73
C SER A 75 1.10 14.12 7.75
N SER A 76 1.21 12.90 8.28
CA SER A 76 0.30 12.36 9.30
C SER A 76 0.69 12.77 10.74
N GLY A 77 1.81 13.48 10.91
CA GLY A 77 2.32 13.89 12.22
C GLY A 77 3.17 12.83 12.91
N TRP A 78 3.70 11.84 12.17
CA TRP A 78 4.49 10.77 12.76
C TRP A 78 5.85 11.27 13.25
N MET A 79 6.06 11.22 14.57
CA MET A 79 7.32 11.56 15.25
C MET A 79 7.96 12.88 14.75
N THR A 80 7.12 13.87 14.40
CA THR A 80 7.57 15.10 13.74
C THR A 80 6.96 16.33 14.40
N SER A 81 7.53 17.51 14.15
CA SER A 81 6.98 18.76 14.65
C SER A 81 5.73 19.16 13.87
N LYS A 82 4.89 20.02 14.47
CA LYS A 82 3.71 20.57 13.79
C LYS A 82 4.10 21.32 12.50
N LYS A 83 5.21 22.07 12.54
CA LYS A 83 5.73 22.82 11.38
C LYS A 83 6.12 21.89 10.23
N ASP A 84 6.81 20.81 10.54
CA ASP A 84 7.23 19.82 9.54
C ASP A 84 6.03 19.06 8.97
N THR A 85 5.04 18.75 9.82
CA THR A 85 3.76 18.16 9.41
C THR A 85 3.03 19.05 8.41
N GLU A 86 2.90 20.35 8.71
CA GLU A 86 2.24 21.33 7.85
C GLU A 86 2.98 21.51 6.51
N THR A 87 4.30 21.60 6.57
CA THR A 87 5.16 21.71 5.36
C THR A 87 5.02 20.47 4.49
N SER A 88 5.13 19.28 5.08
CA SER A 88 4.96 18.00 4.37
C SER A 88 3.56 17.85 3.78
N LEU A 89 2.53 18.30 4.50
CA LEU A 89 1.15 18.25 4.01
C LEU A 89 0.95 19.18 2.81
N ALA A 90 1.57 20.36 2.80
CA ALA A 90 1.57 21.26 1.65
C ALA A 90 2.27 20.61 0.43
N ASP A 91 3.41 19.96 0.65
CA ASP A 91 4.12 19.21 -0.40
C ASP A 91 3.32 18.03 -0.95
N LEU A 92 2.67 17.26 -0.06
CA LEU A 92 1.77 16.17 -0.44
C LEU A 92 0.58 16.68 -1.27
N THR A 93 -0.02 17.79 -0.83
CA THR A 93 -1.13 18.45 -1.53
C THR A 93 -0.70 18.86 -2.94
N LYS A 94 0.45 19.54 -3.05
CA LYS A 94 1.00 19.97 -4.34
C LYS A 94 1.26 18.78 -5.27
N ARG A 95 1.83 17.68 -4.76
CA ARG A 95 2.12 16.47 -5.56
C ARG A 95 0.85 15.81 -6.09
N LEU A 96 -0.16 15.64 -5.24
CA LEU A 96 -1.42 15.01 -5.66
C LEU A 96 -2.19 15.89 -6.64
N GLN A 97 -2.19 17.21 -6.44
CA GLN A 97 -2.87 18.14 -7.34
C GLN A 97 -2.13 18.37 -8.67
N HIS A 98 -0.80 18.23 -8.68
CA HIS A 98 0.01 18.39 -9.90
C HIS A 98 -0.29 17.32 -10.94
N ASP A 99 -0.56 16.08 -10.50
CA ASP A 99 -0.93 14.96 -11.37
C ASP A 99 -2.17 14.23 -10.82
N PRO A 100 -3.38 14.78 -11.07
CA PRO A 100 -4.62 14.17 -10.59
C PRO A 100 -4.90 12.80 -11.22
N GLN A 101 -4.42 12.55 -12.43
CA GLN A 101 -4.60 11.28 -13.13
C GLN A 101 -3.80 10.18 -12.43
N ARG A 102 -2.49 10.42 -12.19
CA ARG A 102 -1.66 9.50 -11.41
C ARG A 102 -2.19 9.33 -9.98
N SER A 103 -2.73 10.39 -9.39
CA SER A 103 -3.36 10.30 -8.06
C SER A 103 -4.58 9.36 -8.05
N ARG A 104 -5.47 9.46 -9.04
CA ARG A 104 -6.61 8.54 -9.20
C ARG A 104 -6.15 7.11 -9.45
N ARG A 105 -5.14 6.90 -10.30
CA ARG A 105 -4.54 5.59 -10.55
C ARG A 105 -3.92 4.98 -9.28
N THR A 106 -3.22 5.78 -8.49
CA THR A 106 -2.65 5.32 -7.22
C THR A 106 -3.74 5.02 -6.19
N LEU A 107 -4.85 5.76 -6.20
CA LEU A 107 -6.01 5.46 -5.38
C LEU A 107 -6.58 4.06 -5.67
N THR A 108 -6.64 3.64 -6.94
CA THR A 108 -7.11 2.28 -7.27
C THR A 108 -6.18 1.21 -6.73
N TYR A 109 -4.85 1.40 -6.81
CA TYR A 109 -3.89 0.45 -6.22
C TYR A 109 -4.05 0.35 -4.69
N ALA A 110 -4.19 1.49 -4.00
CA ALA A 110 -4.41 1.51 -2.55
C ALA A 110 -5.74 0.82 -2.17
N ALA A 111 -6.81 1.08 -2.92
CA ALA A 111 -8.12 0.49 -2.70
C ALA A 111 -8.11 -1.04 -2.90
N GLN A 112 -7.42 -1.53 -3.93
CA GLN A 112 -7.27 -2.96 -4.19
C GLN A 112 -6.46 -3.67 -3.10
N VAL A 113 -5.34 -3.08 -2.63
CA VAL A 113 -4.57 -3.64 -1.49
C VAL A 113 -5.46 -3.73 -0.25
N PHE A 114 -6.18 -2.66 0.05
CA PHE A 114 -7.10 -2.61 1.18
C PHE A 114 -8.14 -3.73 1.12
N ARG A 115 -8.79 -3.93 -0.04
CA ARG A 115 -9.76 -5.02 -0.24
C ARG A 115 -9.12 -6.40 -0.15
N ARG A 116 -7.92 -6.60 -0.70
CA ARG A 116 -7.21 -7.89 -0.62
C ARG A 116 -7.00 -8.28 0.84
N VAL A 117 -6.36 -7.42 1.63
CA VAL A 117 -6.08 -7.73 3.04
C VAL A 117 -7.38 -7.88 3.85
N ARG A 118 -8.38 -7.05 3.60
CA ARG A 118 -9.72 -7.16 4.24
C ARG A 118 -10.34 -8.56 4.08
N ASN A 119 -10.16 -9.18 2.91
CA ASN A 119 -10.77 -10.47 2.59
C ASN A 119 -9.90 -11.66 3.02
N GLN A 120 -8.70 -11.42 3.57
CA GLN A 120 -7.84 -12.47 4.10
C GLN A 120 -8.29 -12.87 5.50
N LYS A 121 -8.28 -14.19 5.76
CA LYS A 121 -8.53 -14.75 7.11
C LYS A 121 -7.31 -14.56 8.03
N TRP A 122 -6.11 -14.66 7.46
CA TRP A 122 -4.84 -14.57 8.15
C TRP A 122 -4.01 -13.44 7.53
N LEU A 123 -3.44 -12.57 8.38
CA LEU A 123 -2.52 -11.53 7.97
C LEU A 123 -1.13 -12.12 7.73
N GLU A 124 -0.55 -11.76 6.60
CA GLU A 124 0.86 -11.99 6.29
C GLU A 124 1.74 -10.92 6.96
N ALA A 125 3.05 -11.16 6.98
CA ALA A 125 4.02 -10.32 7.70
C ALA A 125 3.96 -8.83 7.33
N CYS A 126 3.79 -8.53 6.05
CA CYS A 126 3.79 -7.16 5.54
C CYS A 126 2.39 -6.52 5.51
N ASP A 127 1.33 -7.29 5.76
CA ASP A 127 -0.04 -6.79 5.62
C ASP A 127 -0.36 -5.60 6.52
N PRO A 128 0.11 -5.54 7.78
CA PRO A 128 -0.10 -4.35 8.60
C PRO A 128 0.47 -3.07 7.99
N LEU A 129 1.65 -3.14 7.36
CA LEU A 129 2.25 -2.00 6.66
C LEU A 129 1.50 -1.66 5.38
N TYR A 130 1.07 -2.66 4.62
CA TYR A 130 0.34 -2.46 3.38
C TYR A 130 -1.02 -1.79 3.63
N VAL A 131 -1.71 -2.21 4.70
CA VAL A 131 -2.94 -1.56 5.17
C VAL A 131 -2.64 -0.13 5.62
N LEU A 132 -1.59 0.10 6.41
CA LEU A 132 -1.22 1.45 6.86
C LEU A 132 -0.97 2.41 5.69
N LEU A 133 -0.11 2.04 4.75
CA LEU A 133 0.23 2.88 3.58
C LEU A 133 -1.00 3.16 2.71
N SER A 134 -1.79 2.13 2.42
CA SER A 134 -3.01 2.27 1.63
C SER A 134 -4.03 3.16 2.33
N THR A 135 -4.21 2.98 3.64
CA THR A 135 -5.11 3.77 4.49
C THR A 135 -4.71 5.25 4.48
N LEU A 136 -3.43 5.55 4.74
CA LEU A 136 -2.92 6.92 4.74
C LEU A 136 -3.10 7.57 3.37
N TYR A 137 -2.78 6.86 2.28
CA TYR A 137 -2.95 7.39 0.93
C TYR A 137 -4.42 7.73 0.65
N ILE A 138 -5.35 6.79 0.87
CA ILE A 138 -6.78 7.01 0.64
C ILE A 138 -7.31 8.15 1.53
N TRP A 139 -6.88 8.20 2.79
CA TRP A 139 -7.27 9.23 3.74
C TRP A 139 -6.81 10.64 3.30
N PHE A 140 -5.55 10.79 2.90
CA PHE A 140 -5.04 12.07 2.39
C PHE A 140 -5.65 12.46 1.06
N TYR A 141 -5.76 11.52 0.12
CA TYR A 141 -6.42 11.76 -1.16
C TYR A 141 -7.83 12.32 -0.91
N ARG A 142 -8.60 11.68 -0.02
CA ARG A 142 -9.94 12.16 0.28
C ARG A 142 -9.93 13.56 0.90
N ARG A 143 -9.06 13.81 1.88
CA ARG A 143 -8.97 15.11 2.56
C ARG A 143 -8.58 16.26 1.62
N ILE A 144 -7.70 15.99 0.66
CA ILE A 144 -7.21 16.99 -0.30
C ILE A 144 -8.24 17.27 -1.40
N PHE A 145 -8.98 16.25 -1.83
CA PHE A 145 -10.03 16.37 -2.84
C PHE A 145 -11.45 16.40 -2.21
N GLU A 146 -11.57 16.75 -0.93
CA GLU A 146 -12.85 16.72 -0.20
C GLU A 146 -13.86 17.75 -0.74
N THR A 147 -13.35 18.86 -1.26
CA THR A 147 -14.12 19.97 -1.83
C THR A 147 -14.63 19.72 -3.24
N SER A 148 -14.25 18.62 -3.88
CA SER A 148 -14.80 18.26 -5.18
C SER A 148 -16.29 17.99 -5.05
N PRO A 149 -17.15 18.63 -5.87
CA PRO A 149 -18.59 18.41 -5.81
C PRO A 149 -18.89 16.92 -5.91
N ASP A 150 -19.78 16.42 -5.03
CA ASP A 150 -20.26 15.05 -5.12
C ASP A 150 -20.92 14.90 -6.49
N PRO A 151 -20.45 13.97 -7.34
CA PRO A 151 -21.09 13.76 -8.61
C PRO A 151 -22.57 13.41 -8.44
N ASP A 152 -23.42 13.95 -9.32
CA ASP A 152 -24.88 13.78 -9.26
C ASP A 152 -25.26 12.31 -9.04
N SER A 153 -25.74 12.01 -7.83
CA SER A 153 -25.83 10.66 -7.27
C SER A 153 -26.72 9.67 -8.03
N GLY A 154 -27.50 10.15 -9.01
CA GLY A 154 -28.45 9.35 -9.79
C GLY A 154 -28.12 9.16 -11.28
N MET A 155 -27.04 9.77 -11.80
CA MET A 155 -26.79 9.75 -13.25
C MET A 155 -25.89 8.60 -13.72
N TRP A 156 -24.98 8.11 -12.87
CA TRP A 156 -24.00 7.09 -13.26
C TRP A 156 -23.85 5.98 -12.21
N PRO A 157 -23.63 4.72 -12.63
CA PRO A 157 -23.31 3.64 -11.72
C PRO A 157 -22.00 3.94 -10.97
N PRO A 158 -21.88 3.49 -9.71
CA PRO A 158 -20.67 3.75 -8.95
C PRO A 158 -19.49 2.93 -9.46
N LEU A 159 -18.31 3.57 -9.46
CA LEU A 159 -17.07 2.93 -9.89
C LEU A 159 -16.45 2.19 -8.71
N LYS A 160 -16.44 0.85 -8.75
CA LYS A 160 -15.80 0.03 -7.72
C LYS A 160 -14.29 0.00 -7.95
N ILE A 161 -13.61 1.00 -7.42
CA ILE A 161 -12.17 1.21 -7.65
C ILE A 161 -11.28 0.15 -6.98
N ASP A 162 -11.83 -0.62 -6.05
CA ASP A 162 -11.19 -1.75 -5.40
C ASP A 162 -11.45 -3.08 -6.12
N ASP A 163 -12.20 -3.08 -7.22
CA ASP A 163 -12.48 -4.29 -8.00
C ASP A 163 -11.38 -4.58 -9.01
N GLU A 164 -10.87 -5.82 -8.97
CA GLU A 164 -9.82 -6.26 -9.90
C GLU A 164 -10.40 -6.60 -11.28
N SER A 165 -11.70 -6.88 -11.36
CA SER A 165 -12.44 -7.08 -12.60
C SER A 165 -13.09 -5.78 -13.10
N LEU A 166 -12.63 -4.62 -12.63
CA LEU A 166 -13.11 -3.34 -13.13
C LEU A 166 -12.81 -3.24 -14.63
N ASP A 167 -13.82 -2.87 -15.42
CA ASP A 167 -13.64 -2.70 -16.86
C ASP A 167 -12.54 -1.67 -17.15
N GLU A 168 -11.63 -2.03 -18.05
CA GLU A 168 -10.44 -1.22 -18.34
C GLU A 168 -10.83 0.12 -18.97
N THR A 169 -11.84 0.14 -19.83
CA THR A 169 -12.32 1.38 -20.48
C THR A 169 -12.90 2.32 -19.43
N ASP A 170 -13.74 1.78 -18.55
CA ASP A 170 -14.30 2.51 -17.43
C ASP A 170 -13.21 3.06 -16.50
N TRP A 171 -12.23 2.23 -16.15
CA TRP A 171 -11.12 2.66 -15.30
C TRP A 171 -10.27 3.75 -15.97
N VAL A 172 -9.86 3.58 -17.22
CA VAL A 172 -9.06 4.57 -17.97
C VAL A 172 -9.82 5.88 -18.06
N GLN A 173 -11.10 5.85 -18.45
CA GLN A 173 -11.91 7.05 -18.56
C GLN A 173 -11.97 7.82 -17.23
N TRP A 174 -12.22 7.13 -16.12
CA TRP A 174 -12.27 7.78 -14.80
C TRP A 174 -10.91 8.33 -14.37
N VAL A 175 -9.83 7.57 -14.59
CA VAL A 175 -8.47 8.02 -14.28
C VAL A 175 -8.10 9.26 -15.08
N GLU A 176 -8.37 9.30 -16.38
CA GLU A 176 -7.94 10.39 -17.25
C GLU A 176 -8.81 11.64 -17.08
N THR A 177 -10.13 11.47 -17.05
CA THR A 177 -11.09 12.58 -17.09
C THR A 177 -11.55 13.02 -15.71
N GLY A 178 -11.44 12.16 -14.70
CA GLY A 178 -12.09 12.38 -13.40
C GLY A 178 -13.60 12.49 -13.54
N ASP A 179 -14.20 11.69 -14.44
CA ASP A 179 -15.63 11.73 -14.72
C ASP A 179 -16.52 11.63 -13.48
N LYS A 180 -17.81 11.92 -13.68
CA LYS A 180 -18.83 12.04 -12.63
C LYS A 180 -19.20 10.70 -11.95
N ARG A 181 -18.42 9.63 -12.09
CA ARG A 181 -18.70 8.40 -11.33
C ARG A 181 -18.19 8.53 -9.90
N ARG A 182 -19.04 8.09 -8.96
CA ARG A 182 -18.68 8.04 -7.55
C ARG A 182 -17.83 6.81 -7.29
N ALA A 183 -16.59 7.04 -6.86
CA ALA A 183 -15.69 5.99 -6.40
C ALA A 183 -16.29 5.31 -5.16
N HIS A 184 -16.38 3.99 -5.23
CA HIS A 184 -16.92 3.11 -4.19
C HIS A 184 -15.87 2.07 -3.80
N MET A 185 -15.80 1.77 -2.50
CA MET A 185 -14.96 0.70 -1.96
C MET A 185 -15.79 -0.24 -1.07
N ALA A 186 -15.55 -1.54 -1.20
CA ALA A 186 -16.24 -2.57 -0.44
C ALA A 186 -16.07 -2.34 1.07
N GLY A 187 -17.22 -2.27 1.75
CA GLY A 187 -17.39 -2.02 3.19
C GLY A 187 -16.84 -0.70 3.74
N ILE A 188 -16.43 0.24 2.87
CA ILE A 188 -16.32 1.67 3.20
C ILE A 188 -17.55 2.43 2.66
N GLY A 189 -18.01 2.06 1.46
CA GLY A 189 -19.04 2.75 0.71
C GLY A 189 -18.44 3.77 -0.27
N PHE A 190 -19.17 4.85 -0.54
CA PHE A 190 -18.68 5.94 -1.39
C PHE A 190 -17.56 6.73 -0.71
N LEU A 191 -16.53 7.08 -1.49
CA LEU A 191 -15.47 7.95 -1.02
C LEU A 191 -15.94 9.42 -0.95
N TYR A 192 -16.92 9.81 -1.75
CA TYR A 192 -17.53 11.16 -1.75
C TYR A 192 -18.58 11.32 -0.64
N GLY A 193 -18.58 12.49 0.03
CA GLY A 193 -19.45 12.80 1.17
C GLY A 193 -18.69 13.28 2.42
N LYS A 194 -19.41 13.90 3.36
CA LYS A 194 -18.88 14.40 4.64
C LYS A 194 -18.51 13.22 5.56
N ASN A 195 -17.38 13.32 6.26
CA ASN A 195 -16.90 12.35 7.27
C ASN A 195 -16.45 10.96 6.75
N ASN A 196 -16.30 10.75 5.44
CA ASN A 196 -15.87 9.45 4.91
C ASN A 196 -14.42 9.09 5.25
N GLY A 197 -13.55 10.08 5.46
CA GLY A 197 -12.16 9.84 5.91
C GLY A 197 -12.07 9.03 7.21
N HIS A 198 -13.02 9.24 8.14
CA HIS A 198 -13.08 8.48 9.39
C HIS A 198 -13.48 7.01 9.17
N ARG A 199 -14.29 6.73 8.14
CA ARG A 199 -14.74 5.36 7.83
C ARG A 199 -13.56 4.50 7.36
N ILE A 200 -12.67 5.07 6.56
CA ILE A 200 -11.44 4.41 6.08
C ILE A 200 -10.55 4.02 7.27
N LEU A 201 -10.29 4.96 8.18
CA LEU A 201 -9.51 4.70 9.39
C LEU A 201 -10.16 3.63 10.28
N LYS A 202 -11.48 3.74 10.54
CA LYS A 202 -12.21 2.76 11.35
C LYS A 202 -12.14 1.36 10.76
N GLU A 203 -12.27 1.24 9.45
CA GLU A 203 -12.22 -0.06 8.79
C GLU A 203 -10.81 -0.63 8.76
N ALA A 204 -9.79 0.20 8.57
CA ALA A 204 -8.40 -0.21 8.66
C ALA A 204 -8.09 -0.79 10.06
N ILE A 205 -8.53 -0.09 11.11
CA ILE A 205 -8.43 -0.54 12.50
C ILE A 205 -9.14 -1.89 12.66
N ARG A 206 -10.37 -2.03 12.14
CA ARG A 206 -11.13 -3.28 12.19
C ARG A 206 -10.38 -4.44 11.52
N ILE A 207 -9.80 -4.23 10.33
CA ILE A 207 -9.03 -5.25 9.61
C ILE A 207 -7.83 -5.71 10.45
N LEU A 208 -7.07 -4.75 11.00
CA LEU A 208 -5.87 -5.02 11.78
C LEU A 208 -6.16 -5.68 13.14
N SER A 209 -7.28 -5.35 13.77
CA SER A 209 -7.68 -5.92 15.07
C SER A 209 -8.40 -7.26 14.96
N SER A 210 -8.97 -7.60 13.80
CA SER A 210 -9.72 -8.87 13.61
C SER A 210 -8.92 -9.96 12.90
N GLY A 211 -7.84 -9.60 12.21
CA GLY A 211 -6.97 -10.55 11.53
C GLY A 211 -6.22 -11.48 12.49
N GLN A 212 -6.06 -12.74 12.08
CA GLN A 212 -5.19 -13.69 12.77
C GLN A 212 -3.77 -13.62 12.20
N GLY A 213 -2.73 -13.76 13.03
CA GLY A 213 -1.33 -13.62 12.59
C GLY A 213 -0.78 -12.20 12.75
N TRP A 214 0.51 -12.08 13.08
CA TRP A 214 1.23 -10.81 13.29
C TRP A 214 0.51 -9.80 14.23
N GLN A 215 -0.25 -10.32 15.19
CA GLN A 215 -1.19 -9.54 16.00
C GLN A 215 -0.54 -8.40 16.76
N HIS A 216 0.64 -8.59 17.34
CA HIS A 216 1.32 -7.51 18.06
C HIS A 216 1.60 -6.32 17.13
N PHE A 217 2.12 -6.58 15.94
CA PHE A 217 2.39 -5.55 14.95
C PHE A 217 1.10 -4.93 14.38
N ALA A 218 0.11 -5.76 14.07
CA ALA A 218 -1.18 -5.31 13.59
C ALA A 218 -1.88 -4.39 14.62
N HIS A 219 -1.85 -4.74 15.91
CA HIS A 219 -2.38 -3.90 16.98
C HIS A 219 -1.61 -2.60 17.17
N ALA A 220 -0.27 -2.60 17.06
CA ALA A 220 0.52 -1.37 17.12
C ALA A 220 0.15 -0.40 15.98
N VAL A 221 -0.06 -0.91 14.77
CA VAL A 221 -0.54 -0.13 13.62
C VAL A 221 -1.97 0.36 13.87
N ALA A 222 -2.87 -0.51 14.35
CA ALA A 222 -4.26 -0.17 14.65
C ALA A 222 -4.34 0.94 15.72
N GLY A 223 -3.56 0.85 16.80
CA GLY A 223 -3.46 1.87 17.83
C GLY A 223 -2.96 3.20 17.27
N SER A 224 -2.00 3.17 16.35
CA SER A 224 -1.52 4.38 15.68
C SER A 224 -2.61 5.04 14.81
N LEU A 225 -3.36 4.25 14.05
CA LEU A 225 -4.49 4.74 13.24
C LEU A 225 -5.63 5.26 14.13
N GLN A 226 -5.86 4.64 15.29
CA GLN A 226 -6.83 5.10 16.28
C GLN A 226 -6.45 6.47 16.84
N ARG A 227 -5.16 6.76 17.03
CA ARG A 227 -4.69 8.09 17.42
C ARG A 227 -5.00 9.13 16.34
N ILE A 228 -4.72 8.83 15.08
CA ILE A 228 -5.08 9.71 13.95
C ILE A 228 -6.60 9.95 13.92
N LEU A 229 -7.39 8.90 14.09
CA LEU A 229 -8.85 8.98 14.15
C LEU A 229 -9.34 9.89 15.28
N SER A 230 -8.63 9.92 16.41
CA SER A 230 -8.90 10.80 17.55
C SER A 230 -8.27 12.20 17.42
N GLY A 231 -7.67 12.55 16.28
CA GLY A 231 -7.02 13.84 16.05
C GLY A 231 -5.66 14.01 16.76
N LEU A 232 -5.06 12.91 17.22
CA LEU A 232 -3.75 12.89 17.89
C LEU A 232 -2.65 12.46 16.92
N ALA A 233 -1.42 12.90 17.19
CA ALA A 233 -0.25 12.44 16.44
C ALA A 233 -0.06 10.92 16.59
N PRO A 234 0.17 10.18 15.49
CA PRO A 234 0.35 8.74 15.53
C PRO A 234 1.63 8.33 16.25
N SER A 235 1.61 7.15 16.87
CA SER A 235 2.74 6.56 17.57
C SER A 235 2.54 5.05 17.71
N PHE A 236 3.60 4.27 17.50
CA PHE A 236 3.62 2.82 17.73
C PHE A 236 3.83 2.44 19.20
N LYS A 237 3.92 3.41 20.12
CA LYS A 237 4.10 3.10 21.54
C LYS A 237 2.84 2.44 22.08
N ASP A 238 3.03 1.26 22.67
CA ASP A 238 2.02 0.61 23.48
C ASP A 238 1.63 1.54 24.64
N THR A 239 0.34 1.80 24.78
CA THR A 239 -0.25 2.32 26.03
C THR A 239 -0.73 1.17 26.87
#